data_AF-A0A0C1HH58-F1
#
_entry.id   AF-A0A0C1HH58-F1
#
_cell.length_a   1.000
_cell.length_b   1.000
_cell.length_c   1.000
_cell.angle_alpha   90.00
_cell.angle_beta   90.00
_cell.angle_gamma   90.00
#
_symmetry.space_group_name_H-M   'P 1'
#
loop_
_entity.id
_entity.type
_entity.pdbx_description
1 polymer ?
#
loop_
_entity_poly.entity_id
_entity_poly.type
_entity_poly.pdbx_seq_one_letter_code
_entity_poly.pdbx_strand_id
1 'polypeptide(L)'
;MLQKRLLSALKKQKRYYSGKKKKHTLKTQVVVDKKSKKVICTSFGNGKKHDFRLFKESQVKINPQIRVLTDSGYQGLTKLHAQTQDLRKKVRRSL
;
A
#
# COMPACT_ATOMS: atom_id res chain seq x y z
N MET A 1 27.98 19.82 6.64
CA MET A 1 26.96 18.77 6.43
C MET A 1 25.91 18.69 7.54
N LEU A 2 26.26 18.89 8.81
CA LEU A 2 25.34 18.84 9.95
C LEU A 2 24.17 19.85 9.85
N GLN A 3 24.44 21.09 9.45
CA GLN A 3 23.43 22.15 9.32
C GLN A 3 22.31 21.83 8.31
N LYS A 4 22.63 21.22 7.16
CA LYS A 4 21.62 20.81 6.15
C LYS A 4 20.69 19.69 6.67
N ARG A 5 21.20 18.82 7.54
CA ARG A 5 20.46 17.70 8.16
C ARG A 5 19.47 18.19 9.23
N LEU A 6 19.86 19.22 9.99
CA LEU A 6 18.98 19.90 10.94
C LEU A 6 17.88 20.69 10.21
N LEU A 7 18.22 21.41 9.14
CA LEU A 7 17.26 22.15 8.30
C LEU A 7 16.23 21.25 7.59
N SER A 8 16.62 20.03 7.18
CA SER A 8 15.67 19.07 6.58
C SER A 8 14.74 18.44 7.62
N ALA A 9 15.19 18.25 8.86
CA ALA A 9 14.35 17.78 9.96
C ALA A 9 13.29 18.82 10.37
N LEU A 10 13.61 20.11 10.28
CA LEU A 10 12.69 21.23 10.56
C LEU A 10 11.67 21.48 9.44
N LYS A 11 11.94 21.05 8.20
CA LYS A 11 11.01 21.18 7.08
C LYS A 11 9.89 20.13 7.19
N LYS A 12 8.70 20.57 7.60
CA LYS A 12 7.47 19.76 7.51
C LYS A 12 7.24 19.33 6.05
N GLN A 13 7.35 18.03 5.80
CA GLN A 13 7.10 17.45 4.48
C GLN A 13 5.63 17.67 4.09
N LYS A 14 5.40 18.33 2.94
CA LYS A 14 4.06 18.63 2.41
C LYS A 14 3.17 17.38 2.40
N ARG A 15 1.87 17.55 2.68
CA ARG A 15 0.89 16.47 2.93
C ARG A 15 0.88 15.37 1.86
N TYR A 16 0.95 15.72 0.57
CA TYR A 16 0.94 14.76 -0.54
C TYR A 16 2.32 14.41 -1.11
N TYR A 17 3.40 15.00 -0.60
CA TYR A 17 4.73 14.78 -1.16
C TYR A 17 5.27 13.41 -0.75
N SER A 18 5.60 12.56 -1.72
CA SER A 18 6.20 11.25 -1.49
C SER A 18 7.72 11.35 -1.62
N GLY A 19 8.45 11.04 -0.55
CA GLY A 19 9.92 11.06 -0.55
C GLY A 19 10.50 10.05 -1.54
N LYS A 20 9.91 8.85 -1.63
CA LYS A 20 10.35 7.78 -2.55
C LYS A 20 10.21 8.17 -4.02
N LYS A 21 9.14 8.89 -4.37
CA LYS A 21 8.88 9.33 -5.76
C LYS A 21 9.40 10.75 -6.05
N LYS A 22 9.86 11.48 -5.03
CA LYS A 22 10.31 12.88 -5.09
C LYS A 22 9.31 13.83 -5.75
N LYS A 23 8.00 13.59 -5.58
CA LYS A 23 6.91 14.42 -6.12
C LYS A 23 5.62 14.26 -5.33
N HIS A 24 4.64 15.13 -5.57
CA HIS A 24 3.29 14.97 -5.05
C HIS A 24 2.62 13.76 -5.70
N THR A 25 2.10 12.86 -4.87
CA THR A 25 1.43 11.65 -5.36
C THR A 25 0.18 11.32 -4.55
N LEU A 26 -0.78 10.72 -5.24
CA LEU A 26 -1.92 10.03 -4.66
C LEU A 26 -1.64 8.53 -4.71
N LYS A 27 -2.09 7.82 -3.68
CA LYS A 27 -2.11 6.38 -3.61
C LYS A 27 -3.54 5.92 -3.79
N THR A 28 -3.72 4.93 -4.65
CA THR A 28 -5.03 4.38 -4.97
C THR A 28 -4.99 2.88 -4.71
N GLN A 29 -5.94 2.39 -3.91
CA GLN A 29 -6.28 0.98 -3.79
C GLN A 29 -7.44 0.70 -4.74
N VAL A 30 -7.36 -0.42 -5.46
CA VAL A 30 -8.41 -0.89 -6.37
C VAL A 30 -8.68 -2.35 -6.06
N VAL A 31 -9.94 -2.72 -5.86
CA VAL A 31 -10.39 -4.11 -5.77
C VAL A 31 -11.14 -4.44 -7.04
N VAL A 32 -10.74 -5.54 -7.68
CA VAL A 32 -11.23 -5.93 -8.99
C VAL A 32 -11.71 -7.37 -8.92
N ASP A 33 -12.87 -7.64 -9.51
CA ASP A 33 -13.28 -9.02 -9.75
C ASP A 33 -12.42 -9.64 -10.86
N LYS A 34 -11.76 -10.76 -10.56
CA LYS A 34 -10.84 -11.42 -11.50
C LYS A 34 -11.55 -11.91 -12.76
N LYS A 35 -12.80 -12.37 -12.65
CA LYS A 35 -13.55 -12.96 -13.77
C LYS A 35 -14.14 -11.88 -14.67
N SER A 36 -14.95 -10.98 -14.12
CA SER A 36 -15.64 -9.93 -14.89
C SER A 36 -14.77 -8.71 -15.22
N LYS A 37 -13.58 -8.59 -14.60
CA LYS A 37 -12.68 -7.42 -14.69
C LYS A 37 -13.29 -6.11 -14.20
N LYS A 38 -14.44 -6.17 -13.52
CA LYS A 38 -15.10 -4.99 -12.96
C LYS A 38 -14.36 -4.51 -11.72
N VAL A 39 -14.23 -3.19 -11.61
CA VAL A 39 -13.77 -2.54 -10.38
C VAL A 39 -14.91 -2.57 -9.37
N ILE A 40 -14.69 -3.22 -8.23
CA ILE A 40 -15.66 -3.36 -7.15
C ILE A 40 -15.59 -2.15 -6.22
N CYS A 41 -14.38 -1.76 -5.82
CA CYS A 41 -14.18 -0.60 -4.97
C CYS A 41 -12.83 0.07 -5.21
N THR A 42 -12.79 1.36 -4.89
CA THR A 42 -11.58 2.17 -4.90
C THR A 42 -11.44 2.93 -3.59
N SER A 43 -10.20 3.13 -3.14
CA SER A 43 -9.90 3.97 -1.99
C SER A 43 -8.65 4.79 -2.26
N PHE A 44 -8.62 6.01 -1.74
CA PHE A 44 -7.59 6.99 -2.04
C PHE A 44 -6.88 7.46 -0.77
N GLY A 45 -5.60 7.79 -0.90
CA GLY A 45 -4.82 8.36 0.18
C GLY A 45 -3.59 9.10 -0.31
N ASN A 46 -2.89 9.72 0.62
CA ASN A 46 -1.63 10.38 0.34
C ASN A 46 -0.59 9.36 -0.14
N GLY A 47 0.20 9.72 -1.15
CA GLY A 47 1.19 8.82 -1.75
C GLY A 47 2.31 8.32 -0.83
N LYS A 48 2.48 8.94 0.34
CA LYS A 48 3.38 8.50 1.41
C LYS A 48 2.78 7.46 2.38
N LYS A 49 1.45 7.25 2.35
CA LYS A 49 0.74 6.28 3.19
C LYS A 49 1.16 4.85 2.78
N HIS A 50 1.27 3.92 3.72
CA HIS A 50 1.56 2.52 3.42
C HIS A 50 0.35 1.82 2.80
N ASP A 51 0.55 0.86 1.89
CA ASP A 51 -0.52 0.16 1.16
C ASP A 51 -1.48 -0.54 2.14
N PHE A 52 -0.94 -1.35 3.05
CA PHE A 52 -1.73 -2.01 4.09
C PHE A 52 -2.44 -1.06 5.08
N ARG A 53 -1.93 0.16 5.28
CA ARG A 53 -2.64 1.16 6.10
C ARG A 53 -3.86 1.71 5.35
N LEU A 54 -3.69 1.99 4.05
CA LEU A 54 -4.80 2.41 3.19
C LEU A 54 -5.89 1.32 3.16
N PHE A 55 -5.50 0.04 3.10
CA PHE A 55 -6.42 -1.10 3.19
C PHE A 55 -7.27 -1.07 4.47
N LYS A 56 -6.64 -0.96 5.64
CA LYS A 56 -7.37 -0.91 6.91
C LYS A 56 -8.34 0.27 6.99
N GLU A 57 -7.90 1.44 6.52
CA GLU A 57 -8.72 2.66 6.50
C GLU A 57 -9.84 2.60 5.44
N SER A 58 -9.68 1.81 4.37
CA SER A 58 -10.71 1.62 3.34
C SER A 58 -11.93 0.85 3.84
N GLN A 59 -11.82 0.14 4.98
CA GLN A 59 -12.87 -0.70 5.57
C GLN A 59 -13.48 -1.71 4.59
N VAL A 60 -12.74 -2.10 3.55
CA VAL A 60 -13.17 -3.11 2.60
C VAL A 60 -13.33 -4.44 3.33
N LYS A 61 -14.56 -4.94 3.36
CA LYS A 61 -14.89 -6.25 3.92
C LYS A 61 -14.80 -7.30 2.82
N ILE A 62 -13.99 -8.32 3.08
CA ILE A 62 -13.76 -9.43 2.18
C ILE A 62 -14.54 -10.62 2.74
N ASN A 63 -15.34 -11.28 1.90
CA ASN A 63 -16.03 -12.50 2.31
C ASN A 63 -14.98 -13.58 2.66
N PRO A 64 -15.01 -14.20 3.85
CA PRO A 64 -14.04 -15.23 4.26
C PRO A 64 -13.92 -16.43 3.31
N GLN A 65 -14.94 -16.66 2.47
CA GLN A 65 -15.01 -17.77 1.50
C GLN A 65 -14.46 -17.42 0.11
N ILE A 66 -14.07 -16.17 -0.15
CA ILE A 66 -13.47 -15.79 -1.43
C ILE A 66 -11.94 -15.77 -1.35
N ARG A 67 -11.28 -16.34 -2.35
CA ARG A 67 -9.83 -16.24 -2.48
C ARG A 67 -9.43 -14.86 -2.97
N VAL A 68 -8.51 -14.22 -2.25
CA VAL A 68 -8.00 -12.88 -2.58
C VAL A 68 -6.56 -12.98 -3.05
N LEU A 69 -6.26 -12.34 -4.17
CA LEU A 69 -4.90 -12.19 -4.68
C LEU A 69 -4.45 -10.76 -4.41
N THR A 70 -3.28 -10.60 -3.78
CA THR A 70 -2.73 -9.28 -3.46
C THR A 70 -1.27 -9.15 -3.90
N ASP A 71 -0.80 -7.91 -3.97
CA ASP A 71 0.63 -7.63 -4.14
C ASP A 71 1.39 -7.69 -2.80
N SER A 72 2.72 -7.58 -2.87
CA SER A 72 3.59 -7.62 -1.68
C SER A 72 3.34 -6.49 -0.65
N GLY A 73 2.66 -5.41 -1.03
CA GLY A 73 2.32 -4.28 -0.15
C GLY A 73 1.23 -4.62 0.87
N TYR A 74 0.52 -5.74 0.68
CA TYR A 74 -0.49 -6.27 1.58
C TYR A 74 0.02 -7.41 2.46
N GLN A 75 1.34 -7.61 2.51
CA GLN A 75 1.96 -8.65 3.35
C GLN A 75 1.45 -8.55 4.80
N GLY A 76 0.78 -9.61 5.25
CA GLY A 76 0.14 -9.68 6.57
C GLY A 76 -1.39 -9.67 6.54
N LEU A 77 -2.01 -9.47 5.36
CA LEU A 77 -3.45 -9.63 5.18
C LEU A 77 -3.92 -11.07 5.43
N THR A 78 -3.04 -12.06 5.20
CA THR A 78 -3.27 -13.47 5.56
C THR A 78 -3.67 -13.67 7.03
N LYS A 79 -3.26 -12.79 7.95
CA LYS A 79 -3.66 -12.84 9.37
C LYS A 79 -5.10 -12.38 9.62
N LEU A 80 -5.62 -11.52 8.74
CA LEU A 80 -6.98 -10.97 8.83
C LEU A 80 -7.97 -11.78 7.98
N HIS A 81 -7.47 -12.46 6.95
CA HIS A 81 -8.27 -13.22 6.00
C HIS A 81 -7.49 -14.44 5.52
N ALA A 82 -7.92 -15.64 5.92
CA ALA A 82 -7.18 -16.88 5.72
C ALA A 82 -6.99 -17.25 4.24
N GLN A 83 -7.99 -16.98 3.39
CA GLN A 83 -7.93 -17.31 1.96
C GLN A 83 -7.16 -16.27 1.11
N THR A 84 -6.27 -15.50 1.73
CA THR A 84 -5.43 -14.53 1.05
C THR A 84 -4.19 -15.19 0.48
N GLN A 85 -3.83 -14.81 -0.74
CA GLN A 85 -2.56 -15.16 -1.35
C GLN A 85 -1.80 -13.91 -1.75
N ASP A 86 -0.75 -13.63 -0.98
CA ASP A 86 0.14 -12.51 -1.21
C ASP A 86 1.27 -12.93 -2.17
N LEU A 87 1.58 -12.08 -3.15
CA LEU A 87 2.80 -12.22 -3.94
C LEU A 87 4.00 -11.96 -3.03
N ARG A 88 4.67 -13.03 -2.57
CA ARG A 88 5.89 -12.91 -1.77
C ARG A 88 6.98 -12.19 -2.56
N LYS A 89 7.58 -11.19 -1.93
CA LYS A 89 8.76 -10.50 -2.47
C LYS A 89 9.88 -11.53 -2.65
N LYS A 90 10.41 -11.67 -3.86
CA LYS A 90 11.62 -12.50 -4.09
C LYS A 90 12.75 -11.94 -3.24
N VAL A 91 13.27 -12.76 -2.32
CA VAL A 91 14.48 -12.43 -1.57
C VAL A 91 15.64 -12.42 -2.56
N ARG A 92 16.38 -11.32 -2.64
CA ARG A 92 17.67 -11.32 -3.35
C ARG A 92 18.60 -12.21 -2.53
N ARG A 93 18.92 -13.40 -3.04
CA ARG A 93 20.03 -14.20 -2.53
C ARG A 93 21.30 -13.39 -2.82
N SER A 94 22.02 -12.99 -1.79
CA SER A 94 23.41 -12.57 -1.94
C SER A 94 24.19 -13.83 -2.36
N LEU A 95 24.74 -13.80 -3.57
CA LEU A 95 25.85 -14.67 -3.96
C LEU A 95 27.13 -14.14 -3.31
#